data_AF-A0A662V769-F1
#
_entry.id   AF-A0A662V769-F1
#
_cell.length_a   1.000
_cell.length_b   1.000
_cell.length_c   1.000
_cell.angle_alpha   90.00
_cell.angle_beta   90.00
_cell.angle_gamma   90.00
#
_symmetry.space_group_name_H-M   'P 1'
#
loop_
_entity.id
_entity.type
_entity.pdbx_description
1 polymer ?
#
loop_
_entity_poly.entity_id
_entity_poly.type
_entity_poly.pdbx_seq_one_letter_code
_entity_poly.pdbx_strand_id
1 'polypeptide(L)'
;MYFPRSEEVIVEAVSRLLALAGFEVSTHVRLDGTEIDVVAIERAEPRPLVTIVEVKRRPKVKLLKQLRSRLAIADYLYAAMPYVYYAWALERIDPRVGLLLFFNPERVEVFRKARFLGNGARYLELAAEPPLPSIAPVR
;
A
#
# COMPACT_ATOMS: atom_id res chain seq x y z
N MET A 1 19.54 1.40 -15.81
CA MET A 1 18.40 1.84 -14.98
C MET A 1 17.19 1.04 -15.40
N TYR A 2 16.63 0.21 -14.52
CA TYR A 2 15.52 -0.68 -14.87
C TYR A 2 14.19 0.07 -14.78
N PHE A 3 13.39 0.00 -15.84
CA PHE A 3 12.03 0.53 -15.86
C PHE A 3 11.07 -0.66 -15.83
N PRO A 4 10.23 -0.79 -14.80
CA PRO A 4 9.32 -1.92 -14.71
C PRO A 4 8.33 -1.92 -15.88
N ARG A 5 7.99 -3.11 -16.36
CA ARG A 5 7.07 -3.29 -17.50
C ARG A 5 5.61 -3.03 -17.09
N SER A 6 5.24 -3.37 -15.86
CA SER A 6 3.91 -3.19 -15.27
C SER A 6 4.01 -2.74 -13.79
N GLU A 7 2.88 -2.35 -13.19
CA GLU A 7 2.80 -2.12 -11.73
C GLU A 7 2.94 -3.43 -10.95
N GLU A 8 2.47 -4.55 -11.53
CA GLU A 8 2.56 -5.88 -10.95
C GLU A 8 3.98 -6.27 -10.51
N VAL A 9 4.99 -5.99 -11.34
CA VAL A 9 6.39 -6.30 -11.01
C VAL A 9 6.84 -5.59 -9.72
N ILE A 10 6.31 -4.40 -9.45
CA ILE A 10 6.61 -3.64 -8.23
C ILE A 10 5.80 -4.21 -7.07
N VAL A 11 4.51 -4.54 -7.29
CA VAL A 11 3.63 -5.19 -6.30
C VAL A 11 4.27 -6.49 -5.79
N GLU A 12 4.71 -7.37 -6.68
CA GLU A 12 5.37 -8.63 -6.33
C GLU A 12 6.66 -8.41 -5.52
N ALA A 13 7.48 -7.44 -5.91
CA ALA A 13 8.75 -7.14 -5.23
C ALA A 13 8.54 -6.56 -3.84
N VAL A 14 7.56 -5.65 -3.67
CA VAL A 14 7.16 -5.10 -2.38
C VAL A 14 6.56 -6.19 -1.49
N SER A 15 5.69 -7.03 -2.06
CA SER A 15 5.02 -8.10 -1.31
C SER A 15 6.03 -9.11 -0.76
N ARG A 16 7.02 -9.49 -1.58
CA ARG A 16 8.12 -10.35 -1.16
C ARG A 16 8.97 -9.69 -0.06
N LEU A 17 9.30 -8.40 -0.18
CA LEU A 17 10.03 -7.68 0.87
C LEU A 17 9.29 -7.73 2.21
N LEU A 18 7.97 -7.47 2.21
CA LEU A 18 7.16 -7.47 3.42
C LEU A 18 6.96 -8.88 3.98
N ALA A 19 6.73 -9.88 3.13
CA ALA A 19 6.63 -11.27 3.57
C ALA A 19 7.93 -11.77 4.21
N LEU A 20 9.09 -11.43 3.64
CA LEU A 20 10.41 -11.73 4.23
C LEU A 20 10.63 -11.05 5.57
N ALA A 21 9.97 -9.92 5.83
CA ALA A 21 9.98 -9.24 7.11
C ALA A 21 8.96 -9.82 8.11
N GLY A 22 8.24 -10.88 7.76
CA GLY A 22 7.32 -11.61 8.65
C GLY A 22 5.86 -11.13 8.63
N PHE A 23 5.48 -10.29 7.67
CA PHE A 23 4.11 -9.81 7.54
C PHE A 23 3.23 -10.82 6.78
N GLU A 24 1.95 -10.88 7.14
CA GLU A 24 0.93 -11.51 6.30
C GLU A 24 0.53 -10.55 5.17
N VAL A 25 0.79 -10.92 3.92
CA VAL A 25 0.63 -10.01 2.78
C VAL A 25 -0.51 -10.45 1.88
N SER A 26 -1.34 -9.48 1.48
CA SER A 26 -2.37 -9.64 0.45
C SER A 26 -2.24 -8.52 -0.59
N THR A 27 -2.52 -8.85 -1.85
CA THR A 27 -2.40 -7.93 -2.99
C THR A 27 -3.75 -7.71 -3.65
N HIS A 28 -3.95 -6.55 -4.28
CA HIS A 28 -5.21 -6.18 -4.98
C HIS A 28 -6.46 -6.32 -4.10
N VAL A 29 -6.34 -5.93 -2.83
CA VAL A 29 -7.44 -6.03 -1.87
C VAL A 29 -8.52 -5.01 -2.23
N ARG A 30 -9.76 -5.46 -2.41
CA ARG A 30 -10.91 -4.58 -2.61
C ARG A 30 -11.59 -4.29 -1.28
N LEU A 31 -11.58 -3.03 -0.87
CA LEU A 31 -12.19 -2.55 0.38
C LEU A 31 -13.08 -1.33 0.07
N ASP A 32 -14.35 -1.41 0.44
CA ASP A 32 -15.34 -0.34 0.21
C ASP A 32 -15.28 0.24 -1.22
N GLY A 33 -15.41 -0.65 -2.21
CA GLY A 33 -15.37 -0.30 -3.64
C GLY A 33 -14.00 0.15 -4.18
N THR A 34 -12.97 0.25 -3.34
CA THR A 34 -11.65 0.73 -3.74
C THR A 34 -10.60 -0.37 -3.68
N GLU A 35 -9.75 -0.47 -4.69
CA GLU A 35 -8.63 -1.41 -4.73
C GLU A 35 -7.40 -0.82 -4.01
N ILE A 36 -6.74 -1.65 -3.20
CA ILE A 36 -5.49 -1.38 -2.49
C ILE A 36 -4.44 -2.34 -3.06
N ASP A 37 -3.32 -1.80 -3.54
CA ASP A 37 -2.30 -2.58 -4.26
C ASP A 37 -1.66 -3.65 -3.34
N VAL A 38 -1.23 -3.27 -2.12
CA VAL A 38 -0.70 -4.20 -1.11
C VAL A 38 -1.21 -3.85 0.28
N VAL A 39 -1.63 -4.88 1.03
CA VAL A 39 -1.89 -4.83 2.47
C VAL A 39 -0.97 -5.83 3.15
N ALA A 40 -0.29 -5.39 4.20
CA ALA A 40 0.55 -6.22 5.04
C ALA A 40 0.13 -6.10 6.50
N ILE A 41 -0.15 -7.23 7.14
CA ILE A 41 -0.61 -7.31 8.53
C ILE A 41 0.53 -7.86 9.39
N GLU A 42 0.88 -7.11 10.43
CA GLU A 42 1.80 -7.54 11.48
C GLU A 42 0.99 -7.97 12.69
N ARG A 43 1.17 -9.21 13.17
CA ARG A 43 0.54 -9.68 14.40
C ARG A 43 1.25 -9.09 15.62
N ALA A 44 0.77 -7.93 16.07
CA ALA A 44 1.24 -7.26 17.27
C ALA A 44 0.14 -7.21 18.34
N GLU A 45 0.53 -6.86 19.57
CA GLU A 45 -0.37 -6.58 20.69
C GLU A 45 -0.51 -5.05 20.88
N PRO A 46 -1.67 -4.52 21.28
CA PRO A 46 -2.90 -5.24 21.64
C PRO A 46 -3.78 -5.63 20.43
N ARG A 47 -3.35 -5.31 19.21
CA ARG A 47 -4.06 -5.66 17.97
C ARG A 47 -3.09 -5.75 16.79
N PRO A 48 -3.46 -6.46 15.72
CA PRO A 48 -2.70 -6.45 14.48
C PRO A 48 -2.50 -5.04 13.94
N LEU A 49 -1.33 -4.76 13.38
CA LEU A 49 -1.01 -3.50 12.72
C LEU A 49 -1.16 -3.63 11.21
N VAL A 50 -1.76 -2.62 10.58
CA VAL A 50 -2.07 -2.61 9.16
C VAL A 50 -1.14 -1.67 8.42
N THR A 51 -0.30 -2.24 7.56
CA THR A 51 0.51 -1.50 6.59
C THR A 51 -0.15 -1.55 5.22
N ILE A 52 -0.38 -0.38 4.63
CA ILE A 52 -0.88 -0.26 3.25
C ILE A 52 0.23 0.29 2.36
N VAL A 53 0.39 -0.29 1.17
CA VAL A 53 1.29 0.24 0.14
C VAL A 53 0.50 0.50 -1.14
N GLU A 54 0.57 1.74 -1.64
CA GLU A 54 0.09 2.11 -2.96
C GLU A 54 1.26 2.15 -3.93
N VAL A 55 1.15 1.43 -5.03
CA VAL A 55 2.23 1.16 -5.99
C VAL A 55 1.94 1.92 -7.27
N LYS A 56 2.90 2.71 -7.77
CA LYS A 56 2.76 3.33 -9.10
C LYS A 56 4.03 3.24 -9.90
N ARG A 57 3.90 2.74 -11.13
CA ARG A 57 5.00 2.72 -12.09
C ARG A 57 5.41 4.13 -12.52
N ARG A 58 4.43 5.03 -12.65
CA ARG A 58 4.62 6.44 -12.96
C ARG A 58 3.73 7.27 -12.03
N PRO A 59 4.25 7.78 -10.91
CA PRO A 59 3.42 8.46 -9.93
C PRO A 59 2.89 9.77 -10.50
N LYS A 60 1.61 10.05 -10.21
CA LYS A 60 0.84 11.23 -10.65
C LYS A 60 -0.13 11.66 -9.55
N VAL A 61 -0.95 12.68 -9.82
CA VAL A 61 -2.00 13.17 -8.90
C VAL A 61 -2.93 12.06 -8.39
N LYS A 62 -3.19 11.02 -9.20
CA LYS A 62 -3.99 9.85 -8.78
C LYS A 62 -3.42 9.18 -7.52
N LEU A 63 -2.09 9.00 -7.46
CA LEU A 63 -1.42 8.43 -6.29
C LEU A 63 -1.68 9.26 -5.04
N LEU A 64 -1.55 10.59 -5.15
CA LEU A 64 -1.75 11.49 -4.01
C LEU A 64 -3.19 11.39 -3.46
N LYS A 65 -4.18 11.23 -4.34
CA LYS A 65 -5.57 11.02 -3.95
C LYS A 65 -5.76 9.67 -3.22
N GLN A 66 -5.17 8.61 -3.75
CA GLN A 66 -5.20 7.28 -3.10
C GLN A 66 -4.55 7.33 -1.73
N LEU A 67 -3.32 7.85 -1.62
CA LEU A 67 -2.63 7.98 -0.34
C LEU A 67 -3.47 8.77 0.68
N ARG A 68 -4.09 9.87 0.27
CA ARG A 68 -4.94 10.67 1.16
C ARG A 68 -6.13 9.87 1.71
N SER A 69 -6.78 9.05 0.89
CA SER A 69 -7.87 8.19 1.39
C SER A 69 -7.35 7.08 2.30
N ARG A 70 -6.13 6.57 2.06
CA ARG A 70 -5.54 5.48 2.86
C ARG A 70 -5.08 5.91 4.25
N LEU A 71 -4.79 7.20 4.45
CA LEU A 71 -4.42 7.75 5.76
C LEU A 71 -5.45 7.41 6.86
N ALA A 72 -6.73 7.31 6.49
CA ALA A 72 -7.82 7.04 7.43
C ALA A 72 -7.99 5.57 7.82
N ILE A 73 -7.25 4.64 7.20
CA ILE A 73 -7.42 3.20 7.39
C ILE A 73 -6.10 2.43 7.57
N ALA A 74 -4.95 3.12 7.61
CA ALA A 74 -3.65 2.48 7.77
C ALA A 74 -3.02 2.85 9.12
N ASP A 75 -2.27 1.91 9.71
CA ASP A 75 -1.31 2.24 10.78
C ASP A 75 -0.01 2.78 10.18
N TYR A 76 0.43 2.18 9.08
CA TYR A 76 1.56 2.65 8.29
C TYR A 76 1.16 2.72 6.82
N LEU A 77 1.42 3.85 6.18
CA LEU A 77 1.14 4.05 4.77
C LEU A 77 2.43 4.27 4.01
N TYR A 78 2.64 3.50 2.94
CA TYR A 78 3.76 3.65 2.04
C TYR A 78 3.30 3.93 0.61
N ALA A 79 4.15 4.64 -0.12
CA ALA A 79 4.09 4.68 -1.58
C ALA A 79 5.29 3.93 -2.15
N ALA A 80 5.05 3.02 -3.09
CA ALA A 80 6.08 2.28 -3.80
C ALA A 80 6.15 2.74 -5.25
N MET A 81 7.36 3.07 -5.73
CA MET A 81 7.57 3.54 -7.08
C MET A 81 9.01 3.30 -7.56
N PRO A 82 9.28 3.36 -8.88
CA PRO A 82 10.64 3.27 -9.39
C PRO A 82 11.53 4.40 -8.82
N TYR A 83 12.77 4.06 -8.50
CA TYR A 83 13.79 4.97 -7.96
C TYR A 83 13.85 6.31 -8.71
N VAL A 84 13.67 6.32 -10.03
CA VAL A 84 13.74 7.54 -10.86
C VAL A 84 12.77 8.65 -10.45
N TYR A 85 11.73 8.31 -9.69
CA TYR A 85 10.72 9.26 -9.20
C TYR A 85 10.95 9.71 -7.75
N TYR A 86 12.09 9.38 -7.14
CA TYR A 86 12.35 9.71 -5.72
C TYR A 86 12.28 11.22 -5.44
N ALA A 87 12.83 12.07 -6.31
CA ALA A 87 12.82 13.52 -6.13
C ALA A 87 11.38 14.06 -6.15
N TRP A 88 10.58 13.60 -7.11
CA TRP A 88 9.15 13.93 -7.16
C TRP A 88 8.41 13.47 -5.90
N ALA A 89 8.74 12.27 -5.39
CA ALA A 89 8.12 11.73 -4.19
C ALA A 89 8.42 12.57 -2.95
N LEU A 90 9.67 13.02 -2.80
CA LEU A 90 10.09 13.88 -1.69
C LEU A 90 9.35 15.21 -1.67
N GLU A 91 9.11 15.81 -2.84
CA GLU A 91 8.41 17.09 -2.97
C GLU A 91 6.90 16.98 -2.77
N ARG A 92 6.28 15.88 -3.21
CA ARG A 92 4.82 15.80 -3.37
C ARG A 92 4.10 14.92 -2.36
N ILE A 93 4.79 13.93 -1.78
CA ILE A 93 4.16 12.96 -0.88
C ILE A 93 4.28 13.42 0.56
N ASP A 94 3.14 13.46 1.25
CA ASP A 94 3.01 13.78 2.68
C ASP A 94 4.13 13.12 3.51
N PRO A 95 4.85 13.87 4.36
CA PRO A 95 6.00 13.36 5.10
C PRO A 95 5.65 12.27 6.13
N ARG A 96 4.38 12.06 6.45
CA ARG A 96 3.91 10.92 7.26
C ARG A 96 3.90 9.61 6.49
N VAL A 97 3.82 9.67 5.16
CA VAL A 97 3.82 8.50 4.27
C VAL A 97 5.25 8.06 3.99
N GLY A 98 5.53 6.77 4.19
CA GLY A 98 6.81 6.16 3.87
C GLY A 98 7.02 5.99 2.37
N LEU A 99 8.27 5.85 1.95
CA LEU A 99 8.65 5.69 0.56
C LEU A 99 9.44 4.40 0.38
N LEU A 100 8.93 3.53 -0.50
CA LEU A 100 9.62 2.35 -0.99
C LEU A 100 10.11 2.62 -2.41
N LEU A 101 11.42 2.50 -2.64
CA LEU A 101 12.01 2.70 -3.96
C LEU A 101 12.32 1.35 -4.59
N PHE A 102 11.69 1.12 -5.74
CA PHE A 102 11.93 -0.03 -6.58
C PHE A 102 13.10 0.24 -7.52
N PHE A 103 14.14 -0.58 -7.43
CA PHE A 103 15.29 -0.52 -8.35
C PHE A 103 15.18 -1.57 -9.45
N ASN A 104 14.81 -2.80 -9.08
CA ASN A 104 14.58 -3.94 -9.95
C ASN A 104 13.78 -5.02 -9.17
N PRO A 105 13.36 -6.14 -9.80
CA PRO A 105 12.54 -7.17 -9.15
C PRO A 105 13.15 -7.79 -7.88
N GLU A 106 14.47 -7.73 -7.73
CA GLU A 106 15.21 -8.29 -6.59
C GLU A 106 15.51 -7.24 -5.51
N ARG A 107 15.33 -5.94 -5.82
CA ARG A 107 15.75 -4.84 -4.97
C ARG A 107 14.68 -3.77 -4.84
N VAL A 108 14.06 -3.74 -3.66
CA VAL A 108 13.20 -2.68 -3.14
C VAL A 108 13.78 -2.21 -1.81
N GLU A 109 13.87 -0.90 -1.61
CA GLU A 109 14.43 -0.32 -0.38
C GLU A 109 13.47 0.65 0.28
N VAL A 110 13.48 0.65 1.62
CA VAL A 110 12.81 1.68 2.42
C VAL A 110 13.67 2.93 2.41
N PHE A 111 13.29 3.91 1.60
CA PHE A 111 13.99 5.20 1.51
C PHE A 111 13.55 6.17 2.60
N ARG A 112 12.25 6.16 2.93
CA ARG A 112 11.68 6.93 4.04
C ARG A 112 10.75 6.03 4.85
N LYS A 113 10.97 5.91 6.15
CA LYS A 113 10.05 5.17 7.04
C LYS A 113 8.73 5.91 7.16
N ALA A 114 7.62 5.18 7.16
CA ALA A 114 6.31 5.74 7.45
C ALA A 114 6.21 6.13 8.93
N ARG A 115 5.46 7.18 9.23
CA ARG A 115 5.07 7.50 10.61
C ARG A 115 3.87 6.63 11.01
N PHE A 116 3.80 6.26 12.28
CA PHE A 116 2.63 5.59 12.82
C PHE A 116 1.41 6.53 12.80
N LEU A 117 0.32 6.08 12.20
CA LEU A 117 -0.94 6.80 12.05
C LEU A 117 -2.03 6.30 12.98
N GLY A 118 -1.97 5.02 13.39
CA GLY A 118 -2.90 4.39 14.35
C GLY A 118 -4.30 4.06 13.81
N ASN A 119 -4.56 4.25 12.51
CA ASN A 119 -5.90 4.12 11.93
C ASN A 119 -6.20 2.72 11.36
N GLY A 120 -5.32 1.74 11.56
CA GLY A 120 -5.48 0.39 11.01
C GLY A 120 -6.68 -0.38 11.58
N ALA A 121 -7.18 -0.02 12.76
CA ALA A 121 -8.39 -0.61 13.32
C ALA A 121 -9.59 -0.49 12.36
N ARG A 122 -9.73 0.65 11.68
CA ARG A 122 -10.80 0.87 10.70
C ARG A 122 -10.68 -0.05 9.49
N TYR A 123 -9.46 -0.37 9.05
CA TYR A 123 -9.29 -1.38 8.00
C TYR A 123 -9.76 -2.75 8.48
N LEU A 124 -9.38 -3.14 9.70
CA LEU A 124 -9.75 -4.45 10.26
C LEU A 124 -11.26 -4.59 10.42
N GLU A 125 -11.95 -3.53 10.86
CA GLU A 125 -13.41 -3.47 10.93
C GLU A 125 -14.04 -3.70 9.54
N LEU A 126 -13.61 -2.91 8.53
CA LEU A 126 -14.13 -3.01 7.17
C LEU A 126 -13.82 -4.36 6.50
N ALA A 127 -12.68 -4.98 6.83
CA ALA A 127 -12.26 -6.25 6.26
C ALA A 127 -12.97 -7.45 6.93
N ALA A 128 -13.48 -7.29 8.15
CA ALA A 128 -14.25 -8.29 8.87
C ALA A 128 -15.73 -8.31 8.46
N GLU A 129 -16.24 -7.23 7.86
CA GLU A 129 -17.61 -7.18 7.36
C GLU A 129 -17.82 -8.19 6.21
N PRO A 130 -18.87 -9.04 6.27
CA PRO A 130 -19.21 -9.89 5.14
C PRO A 130 -19.54 -9.03 3.92
N PRO A 131 -19.21 -9.47 2.69
CA PRO A 131 -19.54 -8.71 1.50
C PRO A 131 -21.05 -8.44 1.46
N LEU A 132 -21.42 -7.17 1.22
CA LEU A 132 -22.82 -6.78 1.05
C LEU A 132 -23.48 -7.72 0.01
N PRO A 133 -24.71 -8.19 0.27
CA PRO A 133 -25.40 -9.04 -0.69
C PRO A 133 -25.50 -8.30 -2.01
N SER A 134 -24.95 -8.91 -3.07
CA SER A 134 -25.12 -8.47 -4.45
C SER A 134 -26.62 -8.36 -4.71
N ILE A 135 -27.14 -7.13 -4.82
CA ILE A 135 -28.50 -6.90 -5.29
C ILE A 135 -28.50 -7.39 -6.75
N ALA A 136 -29.01 -8.59 -6.98
CA ALA A 136 -29.21 -9.11 -8.31
C ALA A 136 -30.04 -8.08 -9.10
N PRO A 137 -29.71 -7.80 -10.37
CA PRO A 137 -30.53 -6.92 -11.17
C PRO A 137 -31.94 -7.52 -11.23
N VAL A 138 -32.92 -6.74 -10.75
CA VAL A 138 -34.33 -7.04 -10.93
C VAL A 138 -34.55 -7.10 -12.44
N ARG A 139 -34.92 -8.29 -12.93
CA ARG A 139 -35.30 -8.50 -14.33
C ARG A 139 -36.65 -7.86 -14.61
#